data_AF-A0AA45RVL0-F1
#
_entry.id   AF-A0AA45RVL0-F1
#
_cell.length_a   1.000
_cell.length_b   1.000
_cell.length_c   1.000
_cell.angle_alpha   90.00
_cell.angle_beta   90.00
_cell.angle_gamma   90.00
#
_symmetry.space_group_name_H-M   'P 1'
#
loop_
_entity.id
_entity.type
_entity.pdbx_description
1 polymer ?
#
loop_
_entity_poly.entity_id
_entity_poly.type
_entity_poly.pdbx_seq_one_letter_code
_entity_poly.pdbx_strand_id
1 'polypeptide(L)'
;MLCHGGGEYRGRCICKTPLVGTRVKFVGQVIPKELMELTQLIEQTTRVLTVVGGLGSVALLVKTVIELSTGPTIRARSEYEFAKSLAQQTGDPALNSYVEELAFKILIGDQNLNMSQRRALLTLPNRVRSMPRYLKSRRFLTVHHSGQVLRWKVERYKSRWYRKSIMGTLFFLYLAFSLVGLPALFGPYPKTFSLILDAILKLPPLASLYFVFLAGLCLFHALTLSTAESLIEEVEAVGPFLQ
;
A
#
# COMPACT_ATOMS: atom_id res chain seq x y z
N MET A 1 -43.58 62.27 72.72
CA MET A 1 -43.44 63.54 71.99
C MET A 1 -42.35 63.37 70.95
N LEU A 2 -42.71 63.62 69.70
CA LEU A 2 -41.88 64.14 68.60
C LEU A 2 -40.65 63.34 68.11
N CYS A 3 -40.83 62.86 66.87
CA CYS A 3 -39.84 62.50 65.85
C CYS A 3 -38.77 63.58 65.64
N HIS A 4 -37.56 63.24 65.15
CA HIS A 4 -37.22 63.20 63.70
C HIS A 4 -35.70 63.23 63.42
N GLY A 5 -35.29 62.45 62.42
CA GLY A 5 -34.17 62.75 61.49
C GLY A 5 -32.78 62.36 61.98
N GLY A 6 -31.89 61.74 61.20
CA GLY A 6 -31.87 61.37 59.80
C GLY A 6 -30.53 60.68 59.56
N GLY A 7 -30.53 59.51 58.93
CA GLY A 7 -29.34 58.69 58.73
C GLY A 7 -29.50 57.84 57.49
N GLU A 8 -28.80 58.26 56.45
CA GLU A 8 -28.87 57.86 55.06
C GLU A 8 -28.41 56.40 54.84
N TYR A 9 -29.36 55.47 54.70
CA TYR A 9 -29.08 54.13 54.21
C TYR A 9 -29.32 54.08 52.70
N ARG A 10 -28.23 53.97 51.93
CA ARG A 10 -28.23 53.61 50.50
C ARG A 10 -28.79 52.19 50.31
N GLY A 11 -30.12 52.09 50.27
CA GLY A 11 -30.84 50.91 49.82
C GLY A 11 -30.61 50.73 48.32
N ARG A 12 -29.86 49.69 47.96
CA ARG A 12 -29.74 49.21 46.59
C ARG A 12 -31.08 48.59 46.21
N CYS A 13 -31.93 49.34 45.52
CA CYS A 13 -33.17 48.81 44.94
C CYS A 13 -32.81 47.74 43.91
N ILE A 14 -32.91 46.48 44.33
CA ILE A 14 -32.99 45.34 43.43
C ILE A 14 -34.37 45.44 42.77
N CYS A 15 -34.43 46.01 41.58
CA CYS A 15 -35.57 45.84 40.71
C CYS A 15 -35.69 44.35 40.39
N LYS A 16 -36.56 43.65 41.11
CA LYS A 16 -37.13 42.38 40.67
C LYS A 16 -37.93 42.69 39.39
N THR A 17 -37.28 42.58 38.24
CA THR A 17 -38.00 42.38 36.99
C THR A 17 -38.80 41.08 37.12
N PRO A 18 -40.11 41.08 36.82
CA PRO A 18 -40.81 39.83 36.63
C PRO A 18 -40.13 39.13 35.46
N LEU A 19 -39.51 37.98 35.72
CA LEU A 19 -39.17 37.01 34.69
C LEU A 19 -40.51 36.57 34.08
N VAL A 20 -40.96 37.37 33.11
CA VAL A 20 -41.99 36.99 32.16
C VAL A 20 -41.51 35.67 31.59
N GLY A 21 -42.21 34.60 31.95
CA GLY A 21 -42.05 33.29 31.37
C GLY A 21 -42.45 33.36 29.91
N THR A 22 -41.58 33.91 29.09
CA THR A 22 -41.65 33.76 27.65
C THR A 22 -41.30 32.30 27.40
N ARG A 23 -42.33 31.45 27.35
CA ARG A 23 -42.25 30.19 26.62
C ARG A 23 -41.84 30.57 25.22
N VAL A 24 -40.54 30.57 24.94
CA VAL A 24 -40.03 30.51 23.58
C VAL A 24 -40.50 29.15 23.08
N LYS A 25 -41.69 29.14 22.49
CA LYS A 25 -42.10 28.06 21.61
C LYS A 25 -41.02 28.03 20.54
N PHE A 26 -40.09 27.08 20.64
CA PHE A 26 -39.26 26.71 19.51
C PHE A 26 -40.23 26.35 18.40
N VAL A 27 -40.50 27.32 17.53
CA VAL A 27 -41.18 27.12 16.27
C VAL A 27 -40.36 26.05 15.59
N GLY A 28 -40.91 24.85 15.48
CA GLY A 28 -40.30 23.76 14.73
C GLY A 28 -40.02 24.29 13.35
N GLN A 29 -38.78 24.66 13.10
CA GLN A 29 -38.35 25.26 11.86
C GLN A 29 -38.55 24.17 10.82
N VAL A 30 -39.61 24.29 10.04
CA VAL A 30 -39.91 23.37 8.93
C VAL A 30 -38.79 23.57 7.93
N ILE A 31 -37.77 22.71 8.01
CA ILE A 31 -36.67 22.69 7.06
C ILE A 31 -37.31 22.37 5.70
N PRO A 32 -37.21 23.27 4.70
CA PRO A 32 -37.82 23.02 3.41
C PRO A 32 -37.17 21.79 2.77
N LYS A 33 -37.99 20.91 2.17
CA LYS A 33 -37.53 19.67 1.53
C LYS A 33 -36.40 19.91 0.52
N GLU A 34 -36.44 21.05 -0.16
CA GLU A 34 -35.40 21.54 -1.08
C GLU A 34 -34.01 21.62 -0.42
N LEU A 35 -33.93 22.01 0.86
CA LEU A 35 -32.65 22.10 1.58
C LEU A 35 -32.07 20.70 1.84
N MET A 36 -32.93 19.71 2.08
CA MET A 36 -32.52 18.33 2.32
C MET A 36 -31.95 17.69 1.06
N GLU A 37 -32.58 17.89 -0.10
CA GLU A 37 -32.06 17.41 -1.39
C GLU A 37 -30.73 18.06 -1.76
N LEU A 38 -30.58 19.38 -1.52
CA LEU A 38 -29.31 20.08 -1.74
C LEU A 38 -28.18 19.55 -0.85
N THR A 39 -28.44 19.25 0.43
CA THR A 39 -27.41 18.69 1.32
C THR A 39 -26.95 17.30 0.86
N GLN A 40 -27.85 16.46 0.35
CA GLN A 40 -27.50 15.15 -0.20
C GLN A 40 -26.63 15.27 -1.47
N LEU A 41 -26.97 16.21 -2.36
CA LEU A 41 -26.19 16.50 -3.57
C LEU A 41 -24.78 17.02 -3.25
N ILE A 42 -24.63 17.90 -2.25
CA ILE A 42 -23.32 18.41 -1.81
C ILE A 42 -22.46 17.30 -1.21
N GLU A 43 -23.06 16.43 -0.38
CA GLU A 43 -22.33 15.31 0.20
C GLU A 43 -21.91 14.28 -0.89
N GLN A 44 -22.76 14.04 -1.88
CA GLN A 44 -22.44 13.14 -2.98
C GLN A 44 -21.34 13.71 -3.90
N THR A 45 -21.38 15.00 -4.23
CA THR A 45 -20.37 15.66 -5.08
C THR A 45 -18.99 15.73 -4.42
N THR A 46 -18.94 16.01 -3.10
CA THR A 46 -17.67 16.02 -2.35
C THR A 46 -17.05 14.61 -2.24
N ARG A 47 -17.86 13.56 -2.09
CA ARG A 47 -17.39 12.17 -2.13
C ARG A 47 -16.83 11.78 -3.50
N VAL A 48 -17.52 12.12 -4.59
CA VAL A 48 -17.01 11.84 -5.94
C VAL A 48 -15.71 12.60 -6.20
N LEU A 49 -15.64 13.88 -5.83
CA LEU A 49 -14.43 14.69 -6.02
C LEU A 49 -13.24 14.15 -5.23
N THR A 50 -13.44 13.70 -3.99
CA THR A 50 -12.36 13.11 -3.17
C THR A 50 -11.90 11.76 -3.70
N VAL A 51 -12.80 10.92 -4.20
CA VAL A 51 -12.43 9.64 -4.83
C VAL A 51 -11.67 9.87 -6.13
N VAL A 52 -12.17 10.74 -7.02
CA VAL A 52 -11.52 11.05 -8.31
C VAL A 52 -10.17 11.73 -8.09
N GLY A 53 -10.11 12.72 -7.21
CA GLY A 53 -8.86 13.39 -6.83
C GLY A 53 -7.85 12.43 -6.19
N GLY A 54 -8.33 11.54 -5.31
CA GLY A 54 -7.53 10.48 -4.71
C GLY A 54 -6.92 9.55 -5.76
N LEU A 55 -7.72 9.02 -6.68
CA LEU A 55 -7.25 8.14 -7.76
C LEU A 55 -6.23 8.83 -8.67
N GLY A 56 -6.46 10.10 -9.04
CA GLY A 56 -5.53 10.88 -9.85
C GLY A 56 -4.16 11.04 -9.18
N SER A 57 -4.13 11.31 -7.87
CA SER A 57 -2.88 11.43 -7.10
C SER A 57 -2.08 10.12 -7.07
N VAL A 58 -2.76 8.98 -6.94
CA VAL A 58 -2.13 7.66 -6.96
C VAL A 58 -1.48 7.37 -8.31
N ALA A 59 -2.14 7.72 -9.41
CA ALA A 59 -1.59 7.52 -10.76
C ALA A 59 -0.26 8.29 -10.98
N LEU A 60 -0.19 9.53 -10.49
CA LEU A 60 1.03 10.34 -10.54
C LEU A 60 2.15 9.72 -9.69
N LEU A 61 1.82 9.23 -8.50
CA LEU A 61 2.78 8.53 -7.64
C LEU A 61 3.29 7.23 -8.29
N VAL A 62 2.41 6.45 -8.92
CA VAL A 62 2.82 5.24 -9.65
C VAL A 62 3.77 5.57 -10.79
N LYS A 63 3.45 6.59 -11.60
CA LYS A 63 4.31 7.01 -12.71
C LYS A 63 5.68 7.47 -12.24
N THR A 64 5.72 8.35 -11.24
CA THR A 64 6.99 8.85 -10.67
C THR A 64 7.83 7.72 -10.07
N VAL A 65 7.21 6.75 -9.40
CA VAL A 65 7.91 5.55 -8.91
C VAL A 65 8.46 4.71 -10.07
N ILE A 66 7.68 4.52 -11.15
CA ILE A 66 8.15 3.78 -12.33
C ILE A 66 9.36 4.48 -12.94
N GLU A 67 9.29 5.78 -13.20
CA GLU A 67 10.39 6.56 -13.78
C GLU A 67 11.65 6.57 -12.91
N LEU A 68 11.49 6.70 -11.59
CA LEU A 68 12.61 6.60 -10.65
C LEU A 68 13.21 5.18 -10.62
N SER A 69 12.39 4.15 -10.79
CA SER A 69 12.84 2.76 -10.77
C SER A 69 13.57 2.33 -12.05
N THR A 70 13.33 2.96 -13.19
CA THR A 70 13.96 2.60 -14.48
C THR A 70 15.32 3.28 -14.69
N GLY A 71 15.58 4.40 -14.02
CA GLY A 71 16.84 5.15 -14.12
C GLY A 71 18.12 4.32 -13.94
N PRO A 72 18.24 3.48 -12.89
CA PRO A 72 19.41 2.63 -12.69
C PRO A 72 19.67 1.65 -13.84
N THR A 73 18.61 1.11 -14.45
CA THR A 73 18.72 0.13 -15.54
C THR A 73 19.22 0.79 -16.82
N ILE A 74 18.75 2.00 -17.13
CA ILE A 74 19.20 2.78 -18.29
C ILE A 74 20.70 3.10 -18.16
N ARG A 75 21.14 3.57 -16.97
CA ARG A 75 22.55 3.85 -16.70
C ARG A 75 23.43 2.61 -16.86
N ALA A 76 23.02 1.49 -16.27
CA ALA A 76 23.77 0.24 -16.38
C ALA A 76 23.91 -0.20 -17.86
N ARG A 77 22.86 -0.04 -18.67
CA ARG A 77 22.91 -0.35 -20.10
C ARG A 77 23.89 0.53 -20.86
N SER A 78 23.89 1.84 -20.61
CA SER A 78 24.86 2.75 -21.24
C SER A 78 26.31 2.44 -20.82
N GLU A 79 26.54 2.09 -19.55
CA GLU A 79 27.87 1.68 -19.06
C GLU A 79 28.37 0.43 -19.78
N TYR A 80 27.49 -0.57 -19.96
CA TYR A 80 27.81 -1.78 -20.71
C TYR A 80 28.07 -1.53 -22.19
N GLU A 81 27.25 -0.71 -22.86
CA GLU A 81 27.45 -0.39 -24.28
C GLU A 81 28.78 0.34 -24.50
N PHE A 82 29.12 1.29 -23.62
CA PHE A 82 30.41 1.96 -23.62
C PHE A 82 31.57 0.98 -23.38
N ALA A 83 31.52 0.20 -22.28
CA ALA A 83 32.57 -0.75 -21.94
C ALA A 83 32.78 -1.80 -23.05
N LYS A 84 31.70 -2.27 -23.68
CA LYS A 84 31.74 -3.21 -24.81
C LYS A 84 32.44 -2.61 -26.01
N SER A 85 32.13 -1.37 -26.38
CA SER A 85 32.78 -0.68 -27.50
C SER A 85 34.29 -0.50 -27.25
N LEU A 86 34.67 -0.13 -26.01
CA LEU A 86 36.06 0.03 -25.63
C LEU A 86 36.83 -1.30 -25.63
N ALA A 87 36.21 -2.39 -25.17
CA ALA A 87 36.78 -3.74 -25.19
C ALA A 87 37.06 -4.21 -26.62
N GLN A 88 36.14 -3.95 -27.55
CA GLN A 88 36.30 -4.31 -28.96
C GLN A 88 37.43 -3.55 -29.64
N GLN A 89 37.67 -2.30 -29.25
CA GLN A 89 38.74 -1.46 -29.83
C GLN A 89 40.12 -1.79 -29.28
N THR A 90 40.21 -2.06 -27.98
CA THR A 90 41.49 -2.29 -27.29
C THR A 90 41.97 -3.74 -27.32
N GLY A 91 41.03 -4.70 -27.37
CA GLY A 91 41.35 -6.12 -27.27
C GLY A 91 41.85 -6.55 -25.88
N ASP A 92 41.72 -5.70 -24.86
CA ASP A 92 42.21 -5.98 -23.52
C ASP A 92 41.39 -7.10 -22.84
N PRO A 93 42.02 -8.23 -22.43
CA PRO A 93 41.31 -9.32 -21.75
C PRO A 93 40.68 -8.89 -20.42
N ALA A 94 41.27 -7.95 -19.68
CA ALA A 94 40.70 -7.45 -18.44
C ALA A 94 39.37 -6.72 -18.71
N LEU A 95 39.34 -5.91 -19.76
CA LEU A 95 38.14 -5.18 -20.15
C LEU A 95 37.04 -6.11 -20.68
N ASN A 96 37.40 -7.19 -21.40
CA ASN A 96 36.45 -8.22 -21.80
C ASN A 96 35.78 -8.90 -20.60
N SER A 97 36.55 -9.22 -19.54
CA SER A 97 35.97 -9.79 -18.31
C SER A 97 35.03 -8.83 -17.59
N TYR A 98 35.36 -7.54 -17.57
CA TYR A 98 34.50 -6.50 -16.99
C TYR A 98 33.19 -6.34 -17.76
N VAL A 99 33.24 -6.34 -19.10
CA VAL A 99 32.05 -6.31 -19.95
C VAL A 99 31.16 -7.52 -19.70
N GLU A 100 31.75 -8.70 -19.51
CA GLU A 100 31.02 -9.91 -19.14
C GLU A 100 30.27 -9.69 -17.81
N GLU A 101 30.93 -9.23 -16.75
CA GLU A 101 30.29 -8.97 -15.45
C GLU A 101 29.14 -7.98 -15.54
N LEU A 102 29.31 -6.89 -16.31
CA LEU A 102 28.25 -5.92 -16.56
C LEU A 102 27.06 -6.54 -17.30
N ALA A 103 27.32 -7.41 -18.28
CA ALA A 103 26.27 -8.12 -19.01
C ALA A 103 25.41 -8.96 -18.06
N PHE A 104 26.04 -9.74 -17.17
CA PHE A 104 25.31 -10.52 -16.16
C PHE A 104 24.54 -9.62 -15.19
N LYS A 105 25.12 -8.49 -14.76
CA LYS A 105 24.47 -7.53 -13.86
C LYS A 105 23.19 -6.96 -14.48
N ILE A 106 23.22 -6.58 -15.75
CA ILE A 106 22.06 -6.02 -16.48
C ILE A 106 21.01 -7.10 -16.72
N LEU A 107 21.44 -8.28 -17.16
CA LEU A 107 20.53 -9.37 -17.51
C LEU A 107 19.70 -9.84 -16.32
N ILE A 108 20.31 -9.88 -15.14
CA ILE A 108 19.63 -10.36 -13.92
C ILE A 108 18.92 -9.20 -13.21
N GLY A 109 19.44 -7.99 -13.28
CA GLY A 109 18.84 -6.82 -12.62
C GLY A 109 18.99 -6.82 -11.09
N ASP A 110 19.84 -7.68 -10.53
CA ASP A 110 20.15 -7.74 -9.10
C ASP A 110 21.59 -7.30 -8.83
N GLN A 111 21.72 -6.16 -8.16
CA GLN A 111 23.01 -5.53 -7.87
C GLN A 111 23.73 -6.21 -6.69
N ASN A 112 23.01 -6.91 -5.83
CA ASN A 112 23.56 -7.48 -4.60
C ASN A 112 24.19 -8.87 -4.76
N LEU A 113 24.08 -9.47 -5.96
CA LEU A 113 24.61 -10.81 -6.23
C LEU A 113 26.05 -10.77 -6.69
N ASN A 114 26.82 -11.77 -6.26
CA ASN A 114 28.16 -12.00 -6.79
C ASN A 114 28.10 -12.66 -8.20
N MET A 115 29.18 -12.58 -8.97
CA MET A 115 29.25 -13.13 -10.34
C MET A 115 28.94 -14.62 -10.39
N SER A 116 29.42 -15.42 -9.43
CA SER A 116 29.11 -16.85 -9.34
C SER A 116 27.62 -17.12 -9.09
N GLN A 117 26.98 -16.33 -8.24
CA GLN A 117 25.53 -16.42 -7.99
C GLN A 117 24.72 -16.00 -9.21
N ARG A 118 25.19 -14.98 -9.94
CA ARG A 118 24.58 -14.54 -11.20
C ARG A 118 24.61 -15.65 -12.25
N ARG A 119 25.75 -16.32 -12.42
CA ARG A 119 25.87 -17.48 -13.30
C ARG A 119 24.95 -18.63 -12.88
N ALA A 120 24.87 -18.92 -11.58
CA ALA A 120 23.96 -19.94 -11.05
C ALA A 120 22.47 -19.63 -11.34
N LEU A 121 22.05 -18.36 -11.29
CA LEU A 121 20.67 -18.00 -11.68
C LEU A 121 20.36 -18.28 -13.16
N LEU A 122 21.36 -18.27 -14.03
CA LEU A 122 21.17 -18.55 -15.46
C LEU A 122 21.16 -20.04 -15.78
N THR A 123 21.42 -20.90 -14.79
CA THR A 123 21.18 -22.34 -14.90
C THR A 123 19.73 -22.71 -14.51
N LEU A 124 18.91 -21.73 -14.08
CA LEU A 124 17.52 -21.97 -13.71
C LEU A 124 16.70 -22.49 -14.91
N PRO A 125 15.76 -23.44 -14.67
CA PRO A 125 14.83 -23.88 -15.70
C PRO A 125 13.95 -22.72 -16.14
N ASN A 126 13.61 -22.67 -17.43
CA ASN A 126 12.77 -21.62 -18.00
C ASN A 126 13.21 -20.19 -17.66
N ARG A 127 14.50 -19.87 -17.87
CA ARG A 127 15.15 -18.58 -17.58
C ARG A 127 14.28 -17.35 -17.81
N VAL A 128 13.62 -17.26 -18.97
CA VAL A 128 12.78 -16.11 -19.37
C VAL A 128 11.62 -15.89 -18.40
N ARG A 129 11.03 -16.96 -17.85
CA ARG A 129 9.91 -16.89 -16.90
C ARG A 129 10.39 -16.83 -15.45
N SER A 130 11.49 -17.51 -15.14
CA SER A 130 12.03 -17.65 -13.79
C SER A 130 12.73 -16.39 -13.30
N MET A 131 13.39 -15.63 -14.17
CA MET A 131 14.10 -14.41 -13.81
C MET A 131 13.20 -13.30 -13.22
N PRO A 132 12.07 -12.90 -13.86
CA PRO A 132 11.19 -11.89 -13.26
C PRO A 132 10.52 -12.38 -11.96
N ARG A 133 10.24 -13.69 -11.86
CA ARG A 133 9.72 -14.32 -10.63
C ARG A 133 10.74 -14.26 -9.50
N TYR A 134 12.01 -14.52 -9.79
CA TYR A 134 13.12 -14.36 -8.86
C TYR A 134 13.21 -12.91 -8.38
N LEU A 135 13.26 -11.94 -9.30
CA LEU A 135 13.34 -10.52 -8.95
C LEU A 135 12.21 -10.05 -8.03
N LYS A 136 10.98 -10.51 -8.30
CA LYS A 136 9.82 -10.21 -7.45
C LYS A 136 9.95 -10.82 -6.05
N SER A 137 10.51 -12.02 -5.96
CA SER A 137 10.54 -12.82 -4.72
C SER A 137 11.89 -12.86 -4.00
N ARG A 138 12.91 -12.12 -4.49
CA ARG A 138 14.28 -12.06 -3.97
C ARG A 138 14.39 -11.80 -2.47
N ARG A 139 13.40 -11.13 -1.86
CA ARG A 139 13.37 -10.88 -0.41
C ARG A 139 13.34 -12.16 0.41
N PHE A 140 12.75 -13.24 -0.12
CA PHE A 140 12.56 -14.52 0.57
C PHE A 140 13.61 -15.56 0.17
N LEU A 141 14.37 -15.31 -0.89
CA LEU A 141 15.26 -16.28 -1.51
C LEU A 141 16.72 -15.91 -1.29
N THR A 142 17.58 -16.91 -1.17
CA THR A 142 19.04 -16.80 -1.21
C THR A 142 19.58 -17.65 -2.35
N VAL A 143 20.52 -17.08 -3.10
CA VAL A 143 21.18 -17.75 -4.22
C VAL A 143 22.48 -18.38 -3.74
N HIS A 144 22.63 -19.68 -3.96
CA HIS A 144 23.86 -20.41 -3.69
C HIS A 144 24.52 -20.83 -5.01
N HIS A 145 25.86 -20.80 -5.03
CA HIS A 145 26.65 -21.19 -6.20
C HIS A 145 26.97 -22.69 -6.23
N SER A 146 26.76 -23.41 -5.12
CA SER A 146 27.01 -24.85 -4.99
C SER A 146 25.75 -25.57 -4.52
N GLY A 147 25.40 -26.67 -5.20
CA GLY A 147 24.21 -27.46 -4.93
C GLY A 147 22.91 -26.81 -5.44
N GLN A 148 21.91 -26.67 -4.56
CA GLN A 148 20.60 -26.11 -4.92
C GLN A 148 20.71 -24.59 -5.11
N VAL A 149 20.48 -24.13 -6.34
CA VAL A 149 20.65 -22.72 -6.75
C VAL A 149 19.84 -21.76 -5.89
N LEU A 150 18.61 -22.11 -5.55
CA LEU A 150 17.71 -21.29 -4.74
C LEU A 150 17.38 -21.97 -3.41
N ARG A 151 17.49 -21.22 -2.31
CA ARG A 151 17.05 -21.65 -0.99
C ARG A 151 16.25 -20.57 -0.30
N TRP A 152 15.48 -20.96 0.71
CA TRP A 152 14.80 -20.02 1.59
C TRP A 152 15.83 -19.26 2.44
N LYS A 153 15.70 -17.93 2.47
CA LYS A 153 16.57 -17.06 3.27
C LYS A 153 16.43 -17.31 4.78
N VAL A 154 15.21 -17.63 5.23
CA VAL A 154 14.89 -17.87 6.64
C VAL A 154 14.41 -19.30 6.79
N GLU A 155 15.00 -20.01 7.77
CA GLU A 155 14.75 -21.43 8.02
C GLU A 155 13.26 -21.74 8.25
N ARG A 156 12.53 -20.84 8.90
CA ARG A 156 11.08 -20.98 9.17
C ARG A 156 10.27 -21.20 7.90
N TYR A 157 10.67 -20.59 6.78
CA TYR A 157 9.98 -20.74 5.50
C TYR A 157 10.23 -22.11 4.84
N LYS A 158 11.12 -22.97 5.35
CA LYS A 158 11.26 -24.33 4.83
C LYS A 158 10.02 -25.18 5.08
N SER A 159 9.32 -24.96 6.20
CA SER A 159 8.09 -25.68 6.52
C SER A 159 6.94 -25.29 5.57
N ARG A 160 6.40 -26.28 4.84
CA ARG A 160 5.23 -26.11 3.96
C ARG A 160 4.02 -25.56 4.72
N TRP A 161 3.76 -26.10 5.92
CA TRP A 161 2.64 -25.68 6.76
C TRP A 161 2.74 -24.22 7.20
N TYR A 162 3.94 -23.78 7.59
CA TYR A 162 4.18 -22.39 7.98
C TYR A 162 3.91 -21.43 6.83
N ARG A 163 4.35 -21.75 5.60
CA ARG A 163 4.10 -20.94 4.41
C ARG A 163 2.61 -20.83 4.10
N LYS A 164 1.91 -21.97 4.06
CA LYS A 164 0.45 -21.99 3.79
C LYS A 164 -0.35 -21.27 4.87
N SER A 165 0.05 -21.39 6.14
CA SER A 165 -0.55 -20.64 7.24
C SER A 165 -0.40 -19.13 7.05
N ILE A 166 0.82 -18.64 6.77
CA ILE A 166 1.04 -17.20 6.50
C ILE A 166 0.25 -16.71 5.29
N MET A 167 0.24 -17.47 4.18
CA MET A 167 -0.56 -17.11 3.00
C MET A 167 -2.05 -17.03 3.36
N GLY A 168 -2.56 -17.99 4.13
CA GLY A 168 -3.94 -18.00 4.61
C GLY A 168 -4.26 -16.80 5.51
N THR A 169 -3.38 -16.47 6.47
CA THR A 169 -3.54 -15.30 7.33
C THR A 169 -3.52 -14.00 6.53
N LEU A 170 -2.59 -13.84 5.59
CA LEU A 170 -2.52 -12.66 4.72
C LEU A 170 -3.75 -12.52 3.82
N PHE A 171 -4.26 -13.64 3.29
CA PHE A 171 -5.47 -13.65 2.48
C PHE A 171 -6.71 -13.31 3.31
N PHE A 172 -6.82 -13.83 4.53
CA PHE A 172 -7.88 -13.48 5.47
C PHE A 172 -7.85 -11.99 5.84
N LEU A 173 -6.67 -11.45 6.15
CA LEU A 173 -6.49 -10.02 6.42
C LEU A 173 -6.85 -9.16 5.21
N TYR A 174 -6.47 -9.59 4.00
CA TYR A 174 -6.89 -8.94 2.76
C TYR A 174 -8.43 -8.89 2.67
N LEU A 175 -9.13 -10.00 2.87
CA LEU A 175 -10.59 -10.01 2.85
C LEU A 175 -11.19 -9.11 3.93
N ALA A 176 -10.68 -9.16 5.15
CA ALA A 176 -11.16 -8.32 6.25
C ALA A 176 -11.00 -6.82 5.94
N PHE A 177 -9.82 -6.40 5.47
CA PHE A 177 -9.57 -5.01 5.11
C PHE A 177 -10.35 -4.57 3.87
N SER A 178 -10.50 -5.43 2.86
CA SER A 178 -11.33 -5.15 1.68
C SER A 178 -12.81 -5.01 2.03
N LEU A 179 -13.33 -5.83 2.94
CA LEU A 179 -14.71 -5.76 3.41
C LEU A 179 -15.00 -4.49 4.22
N VAL A 180 -14.00 -3.90 4.87
CA VAL A 180 -14.15 -2.61 5.57
C VAL A 180 -13.95 -1.44 4.61
N GLY A 181 -12.93 -1.50 3.76
CA GLY A 181 -12.51 -0.39 2.90
C GLY A 181 -13.38 -0.18 1.67
N LEU A 182 -13.75 -1.24 0.95
CA LEU A 182 -14.53 -1.11 -0.29
C LEU A 182 -15.94 -0.56 -0.04
N PRO A 183 -16.69 -1.03 0.98
CA PRO A 183 -18.01 -0.49 1.23
C PRO A 183 -18.01 1.01 1.57
N ALA A 184 -17.04 1.46 2.35
CA ALA A 184 -16.93 2.88 2.68
C ALA A 184 -16.62 3.77 1.45
N LEU A 185 -16.11 3.21 0.35
CA LEU A 185 -15.76 3.98 -0.87
C LEU A 185 -16.89 4.06 -1.91
N PHE A 186 -17.75 3.04 -2.03
CA PHE A 186 -18.64 2.87 -3.19
C PHE A 186 -20.15 2.98 -2.89
N GLY A 187 -20.57 3.59 -1.77
CA GLY A 187 -21.99 3.62 -1.38
C GLY A 187 -22.98 4.17 -2.44
N PRO A 188 -24.30 3.87 -2.34
CA PRO A 188 -25.01 3.31 -1.18
C PRO A 188 -25.40 1.81 -1.31
N TYR A 189 -25.46 1.11 -0.16
CA TYR A 189 -25.83 -0.31 -0.04
C TYR A 189 -27.30 -0.48 0.36
N PRO A 190 -27.92 -1.65 0.05
CA PRO A 190 -29.27 -1.93 0.52
C PRO A 190 -29.36 -1.86 2.05
N LYS A 191 -30.40 -1.19 2.55
CA LYS A 191 -30.69 -0.93 3.98
C LYS A 191 -30.86 -2.17 4.86
N THR A 192 -30.75 -3.37 4.28
CA THR A 192 -30.86 -4.66 4.96
C THR A 192 -29.59 -5.05 5.72
N PHE A 193 -28.47 -4.37 5.49
CA PHE A 193 -27.22 -4.65 6.19
C PHE A 193 -27.10 -3.86 7.51
N SER A 194 -26.96 -4.61 8.60
CA SER A 194 -26.98 -4.29 10.04
C SER A 194 -26.18 -3.06 10.56
N LEU A 195 -26.38 -2.75 11.86
CA LEU A 195 -25.62 -1.83 12.74
C LEU A 195 -24.09 -1.75 12.50
N ILE A 196 -23.45 -2.86 12.12
CA ILE A 196 -21.99 -2.90 11.87
C ILE A 196 -21.63 -2.10 10.61
N LEU A 197 -22.47 -2.14 9.57
CA LEU A 197 -22.25 -1.35 8.36
C LEU A 197 -22.44 0.15 8.64
N ASP A 198 -23.38 0.55 9.49
CA ASP A 198 -23.56 1.96 9.84
C ASP A 198 -22.32 2.55 10.52
N ALA A 199 -21.59 1.76 11.31
CA ALA A 199 -20.31 2.18 11.86
C ALA A 199 -19.24 2.28 10.76
N ILE A 200 -19.19 1.32 9.82
CA ILE A 200 -18.22 1.29 8.71
C ILE A 200 -18.46 2.45 7.72
N LEU A 201 -19.72 2.77 7.41
CA LEU A 201 -20.13 3.85 6.52
C LEU A 201 -19.83 5.24 7.08
N LYS A 202 -19.65 5.36 8.40
CA LYS A 202 -19.21 6.61 9.06
C LYS A 202 -17.69 6.79 9.03
N LEU A 203 -16.90 5.83 8.54
CA LEU A 203 -15.47 6.05 8.39
C LEU A 203 -15.19 7.17 7.38
N PRO A 204 -14.24 8.07 7.68
CA PRO A 204 -13.82 9.07 6.72
C PRO A 204 -13.21 8.38 5.49
N PRO A 205 -13.39 8.94 4.27
CA PRO A 205 -12.91 8.34 3.03
C PRO A 205 -11.39 8.12 2.99
N LEU A 206 -10.63 8.93 3.73
CA LEU A 206 -9.18 8.71 3.89
C LEU A 206 -8.86 7.42 4.65
N ALA A 207 -9.64 7.09 5.67
CA ALA A 207 -9.44 5.85 6.43
C ALA A 207 -9.82 4.62 5.60
N SER A 208 -10.87 4.70 4.77
CA SER A 208 -11.24 3.60 3.87
C SER A 208 -10.18 3.35 2.80
N LEU A 209 -9.61 4.40 2.22
CA LEU A 209 -8.45 4.28 1.32
C LEU A 209 -7.25 3.60 1.99
N TYR A 210 -6.97 3.93 3.26
CA TYR A 210 -5.90 3.28 4.02
C TYR A 210 -6.14 1.78 4.19
N PHE A 211 -7.38 1.35 4.50
CA PHE A 211 -7.72 -0.08 4.57
C PHE A 211 -7.57 -0.79 3.23
N VAL A 212 -8.01 -0.18 2.12
CA VAL A 212 -7.81 -0.75 0.79
C VAL A 212 -6.33 -0.88 0.44
N PHE A 213 -5.51 0.13 0.81
CA PHE A 213 -4.07 0.09 0.63
C PHE A 213 -3.42 -1.04 1.43
N LEU A 214 -3.79 -1.22 2.71
CA LEU A 214 -3.32 -2.33 3.53
C LEU A 214 -3.74 -3.68 2.95
N ALA A 215 -4.97 -3.81 2.45
CA ALA A 215 -5.43 -5.01 1.77
C ALA A 215 -4.53 -5.33 0.57
N GLY A 216 -4.23 -4.34 -0.26
CA GLY A 216 -3.31 -4.46 -1.39
C GLY A 216 -1.91 -4.93 -0.98
N LEU A 217 -1.35 -4.39 0.11
CA LEU A 217 -0.06 -4.84 0.65
C LEU A 217 -0.09 -6.29 1.13
N CYS A 218 -1.14 -6.70 1.84
CA CYS A 218 -1.32 -8.09 2.29
C CYS A 218 -1.36 -9.05 1.10
N LEU A 219 -2.15 -8.72 0.06
CA LEU A 219 -2.25 -9.52 -1.15
C LEU A 219 -0.91 -9.58 -1.90
N PHE A 220 -0.24 -8.44 -2.06
CA PHE A 220 1.07 -8.37 -2.71
C PHE A 220 2.11 -9.27 -2.00
N HIS A 221 2.13 -9.25 -0.66
CA HIS A 221 3.01 -10.12 0.12
C HIS A 221 2.68 -11.59 -0.05
N ALA A 222 1.39 -11.98 -0.04
CA ALA A 222 0.96 -13.35 -0.25
C ALA A 222 1.36 -13.86 -1.65
N LEU A 223 1.11 -13.05 -2.70
CA LEU A 223 1.48 -13.39 -4.08
C LEU A 223 3.00 -13.53 -4.25
N THR A 224 3.78 -12.67 -3.58
CA THR A 224 5.25 -12.73 -3.65
C THR A 224 5.78 -13.99 -2.99
N LEU A 225 5.22 -14.37 -1.83
CA LEU A 225 5.57 -15.61 -1.15
C LEU A 225 5.18 -16.85 -1.98
N SER A 226 4.01 -16.83 -2.62
CA SER A 226 3.54 -17.90 -3.51
C SER A 226 4.43 -18.04 -4.75
N THR A 227 4.87 -16.92 -5.32
CA THR A 227 5.82 -16.91 -6.44
C THR A 227 7.15 -17.55 -6.04
N ALA A 228 7.68 -17.20 -4.86
CA ALA A 228 8.90 -17.84 -4.33
C ALA A 228 8.74 -19.36 -4.15
N GLU A 229 7.61 -19.81 -3.60
CA GLU A 229 7.33 -21.23 -3.42
C GLU A 229 7.32 -21.97 -4.76
N SER A 230 6.56 -21.47 -5.75
CA SER A 230 6.51 -22.08 -7.09
C SER A 230 7.87 -22.14 -7.77
N LEU A 231 8.73 -21.13 -7.56
CA LEU A 231 10.05 -21.07 -8.18
C LEU A 231 11.00 -22.10 -7.55
N ILE A 232 10.95 -22.29 -6.23
CA ILE A 232 11.74 -23.34 -5.57
C ILE A 232 11.26 -24.72 -5.99
N GLU A 233 9.94 -24.95 -6.05
CA GLU A 233 9.36 -26.23 -6.49
C GLU A 233 9.77 -26.56 -7.94
N GLU A 234 9.74 -25.56 -8.84
CA GLU A 234 10.23 -25.71 -10.22
C GLU A 234 11.73 -26.09 -10.27
N VAL A 235 12.56 -25.55 -9.37
CA VAL A 235 14.00 -25.88 -9.30
C VAL A 235 14.24 -27.25 -8.68
N GLU A 236 13.50 -27.60 -7.62
CA GLU A 236 13.60 -28.90 -6.96
C GLU A 236 13.15 -30.04 -7.88
N ALA A 237 12.11 -29.81 -8.69
CA ALA A 237 11.59 -30.81 -9.62
C ALA A 237 12.59 -31.23 -10.70
N VAL A 238 13.48 -30.33 -11.12
CA VAL A 238 14.48 -30.65 -12.15
C VAL A 238 15.78 -31.23 -11.55
N GLY A 239 15.96 -31.12 -10.24
CA GLY A 239 17.11 -31.66 -9.52
C GLY A 239 18.35 -30.74 -9.57
N PRO A 240 19.48 -31.18 -8.99
CA PRO A 240 20.71 -30.40 -8.94
C PRO A 240 21.34 -30.28 -10.34
N PHE A 241 21.35 -29.07 -10.89
CA PHE A 241 21.94 -28.76 -12.20
C PHE A 241 23.47 -28.61 -12.19
N LEU A 242 24.09 -28.67 -11.01
CA LEU A 242 25.52 -28.41 -10.83
C LEU A 242 26.21 -29.73 -10.45
N GLN A 243 26.72 -30.43 -11.46
CA GLN A 243 27.85 -31.35 -11.33
C GLN A 243 29.10 -30.67 -11.86
#